data_AF-A0A095XNJ4-F1
#
_entry.id   AF-A0A095XNJ4-F1
#
_cell.length_a   1.000
_cell.length_b   1.000
_cell.length_c   1.000
_cell.angle_alpha   90.00
_cell.angle_beta   90.00
_cell.angle_gamma   90.00
#
_symmetry.space_group_name_H-M   'P 1'
#
loop_
_entity.id
_entity.type
_entity.pdbx_description
1 polymer ?
#
loop_
_entity_poly.entity_id
_entity_poly.type
_entity_poly.pdbx_seq_one_letter_code
_entity_poly.pdbx_strand_id
1 'polypeptide(L)'
;MADSFHFSVNIISRGKGKSAVASAAYISGERIKNEWDGVTHDYTRKEKVLVKNIILPDHIPKEFNDRSTLWNKVEMAEKNSNAQLARQFIIGLPKELTLSENKNLVERFIKENLTSQGMIVDYAIHDESQDKNGNIHCHIMTIMRPINEKGEFLAKSKKEYILNEKGEKILNKNGKPKTRKVELTTWNDKGNVEKWRGNFSNICNEYLVKNDIEKRVDHRSFKRQNSDYLPTIHLGSAASAMERKGIETDKGNYNREIRKYNNLVKTIKEEIKTLKGWIGNLLDNLSTAYEKFKEIERDKVIDNPKLFNLTNYLLTYSEIQKEKSKYLKGYAKTNKEKYDFKKLTSAYSYLRKNNIETIGQLQTKIETLKSNSYSLNKKAKTIHKEMEDVEKKILYYEIYKAKKGVYEEYQKKNIFTKDTFYNKHKKDIDQYKVVSGKLKKLLSDKEKLSPKKWNEEKNLLMANLEEINKEKDKIKDEYQEINHIKYSVDFVNKELGIDLSIEIDKLIKQGEKPSVIAQIKKFQDQVIKDNEYREMMKNKKMDQER
;
A
#
# COMPACT_ATOMS: atom_id res chain seq x y z
N MET A 1 2.76 8.11 1.29
CA MET A 1 2.49 7.02 0.31
C MET A 1 1.61 7.59 -0.79
N ALA A 2 1.84 7.20 -2.03
CA ALA A 2 0.89 7.44 -3.12
C ALA A 2 -0.42 6.70 -2.85
N ASP A 3 -1.53 7.19 -3.41
CA ASP A 3 -2.89 6.83 -2.97
C ASP A 3 -3.26 5.36 -3.24
N SER A 4 -2.63 4.67 -4.21
CA SER A 4 -2.53 3.20 -4.30
C SER A 4 -1.66 2.75 -5.51
N PHE A 5 -1.11 1.54 -5.48
CA PHE A 5 -0.46 0.90 -6.64
C PHE A 5 -1.40 -0.13 -7.27
N HIS A 6 -1.80 0.08 -8.53
CA HIS A 6 -2.60 -0.87 -9.29
C HIS A 6 -1.84 -1.38 -10.51
N PHE A 7 -1.72 -2.71 -10.64
CA PHE A 7 -1.10 -3.37 -11.78
C PHE A 7 -1.73 -4.75 -11.93
N SER A 8 -2.57 -4.95 -12.93
CA SER A 8 -3.20 -6.24 -13.21
C SER A 8 -2.71 -6.81 -14.54
N VAL A 9 -2.56 -8.13 -14.61
CA VAL A 9 -2.18 -8.84 -15.83
C VAL A 9 -3.20 -9.94 -16.09
N ASN A 10 -3.80 -9.91 -17.27
CA ASN A 10 -4.86 -10.82 -17.69
C ASN A 10 -4.53 -11.41 -19.07
N ILE A 11 -5.16 -12.54 -19.40
CA ILE A 11 -5.11 -13.12 -20.74
C ILE A 11 -6.47 -12.89 -21.41
N ILE A 12 -6.43 -12.33 -22.62
CA ILE A 12 -7.55 -12.27 -23.54
C ILE A 12 -7.60 -13.61 -24.26
N SER A 13 -8.67 -14.36 -24.04
CA SER A 13 -8.82 -15.72 -24.57
C SER A 13 -10.19 -15.94 -25.17
N ARG A 14 -10.19 -16.55 -26.36
CA ARG A 14 -11.39 -16.91 -27.11
C ARG A 14 -12.30 -17.87 -26.33
N GLY A 15 -11.71 -18.80 -25.59
CA GLY A 15 -12.46 -19.75 -24.75
C GLY A 15 -13.23 -19.11 -23.59
N LYS A 16 -12.98 -17.82 -23.31
CA LYS A 16 -13.74 -17.01 -22.35
C LYS A 16 -14.68 -16.02 -23.03
N GLY A 17 -14.94 -16.19 -24.32
CA GLY A 17 -15.77 -15.29 -25.12
C GLY A 17 -15.14 -13.92 -25.36
N LYS A 18 -13.81 -13.80 -25.29
CA LYS A 18 -13.10 -12.52 -25.53
C LYS A 18 -12.42 -12.52 -26.90
N SER A 19 -12.35 -11.35 -27.52
CA SER A 19 -11.62 -11.08 -28.76
C SER A 19 -10.50 -10.07 -28.53
N ALA A 20 -9.38 -10.23 -29.24
CA ALA A 20 -8.30 -9.24 -29.27
C ALA A 20 -8.72 -7.98 -30.02
N VAL A 21 -9.40 -8.12 -31.17
CA VAL A 21 -9.94 -6.99 -31.94
C VAL A 21 -10.93 -6.18 -31.11
N ALA A 22 -11.89 -6.84 -30.45
CA ALA A 22 -12.84 -6.16 -29.57
C ALA A 22 -12.15 -5.38 -28.45
N SER A 23 -11.12 -5.98 -27.84
CA SER A 23 -10.36 -5.35 -26.75
C SER A 23 -9.54 -4.16 -27.26
N ALA A 24 -8.91 -4.28 -28.42
CA ALA A 24 -8.13 -3.23 -29.06
C ALA A 24 -9.00 -2.02 -29.43
N ALA A 25 -10.16 -2.26 -30.05
CA ALA A 25 -11.16 -1.24 -30.36
C ALA A 25 -11.62 -0.53 -29.07
N TYR A 26 -11.89 -1.28 -28.00
CA TYR A 26 -12.33 -0.74 -26.72
C TYR A 26 -11.29 0.15 -26.02
N ILE A 27 -10.00 -0.23 -26.03
CA ILE A 27 -8.96 0.57 -25.38
C ILE A 27 -8.58 1.79 -26.20
N SER A 28 -8.72 1.76 -27.53
CA SER A 28 -8.34 2.87 -28.42
C SER A 28 -9.50 3.83 -28.74
N GLY A 29 -10.74 3.45 -28.40
CA GLY A 29 -11.94 4.20 -28.78
C GLY A 29 -12.16 4.17 -30.30
N GLU A 30 -11.84 3.05 -30.95
CA GLU A 30 -11.90 2.91 -32.41
C GLU A 30 -13.04 1.98 -32.85
N ARG A 31 -13.35 2.04 -34.14
CA ARG A 31 -14.24 1.10 -34.82
C ARG A 31 -13.39 0.11 -35.62
N ILE A 32 -13.39 -1.16 -35.22
CA ILE A 32 -12.60 -2.21 -35.88
C ILE A 32 -13.50 -3.42 -36.17
N LYS A 33 -13.44 -3.93 -37.40
CA LYS A 33 -14.10 -5.19 -37.78
C LYS A 33 -13.19 -6.36 -37.46
N ASN A 34 -13.73 -7.34 -36.75
CA ASN A 34 -13.08 -8.63 -36.55
C ASN A 34 -13.32 -9.50 -37.79
N GLU A 35 -12.26 -9.80 -38.52
CA GLU A 35 -12.32 -10.60 -39.75
C GLU A 35 -12.59 -12.08 -39.45
N TRP A 36 -12.34 -12.54 -38.22
CA TRP A 36 -12.51 -13.95 -37.84
C TRP A 36 -13.99 -14.35 -37.70
N ASP A 37 -14.80 -13.48 -37.12
CA ASP A 37 -16.24 -13.72 -36.88
C ASP A 37 -17.17 -12.74 -37.64
N GLY A 38 -16.60 -11.75 -38.33
CA GLY A 38 -17.31 -10.72 -39.08
C GLY A 38 -17.90 -9.59 -38.23
N VAL A 39 -17.79 -9.65 -36.89
CA VAL A 39 -18.41 -8.69 -35.98
C VAL A 39 -17.65 -7.37 -36.00
N THR A 40 -18.37 -6.26 -36.11
CA THR A 40 -17.78 -4.92 -35.99
C THR A 40 -17.92 -4.41 -34.55
N HIS A 41 -16.80 -4.03 -33.95
CA HIS A 41 -16.75 -3.44 -32.62
C HIS A 41 -16.56 -1.93 -32.75
N ASP A 42 -17.56 -1.14 -32.36
CA ASP A 42 -17.55 0.32 -32.46
C ASP A 42 -17.54 0.95 -31.06
N TYR A 43 -16.41 1.54 -30.69
CA TYR A 43 -16.22 2.27 -29.43
C TYR A 43 -15.89 3.76 -29.66
N THR A 44 -16.23 4.31 -30.83
CA THR A 44 -15.95 5.71 -31.20
C THR A 44 -16.61 6.75 -30.28
N ARG A 45 -17.69 6.37 -29.60
CA ARG A 45 -18.37 7.20 -28.59
C ARG A 45 -17.63 7.28 -27.25
N LYS A 46 -16.43 6.70 -27.13
CA LYS A 46 -15.66 6.68 -25.89
C LYS A 46 -14.76 7.91 -25.80
N GLU A 47 -15.20 8.91 -25.04
CA GLU A 47 -14.55 10.24 -24.94
C GLU A 47 -13.34 10.30 -23.99
N LYS A 48 -13.00 9.20 -23.30
CA LYS A 48 -12.03 9.18 -22.18
C LYS A 48 -10.61 8.70 -22.54
N VAL A 49 -10.24 8.65 -23.83
CA VAL A 49 -8.93 8.19 -24.30
C VAL A 49 -8.00 9.38 -24.54
N LEU A 50 -6.95 9.52 -23.74
CA LEU A 50 -6.00 10.65 -23.81
C LEU A 50 -4.85 10.40 -24.77
N VAL A 51 -4.32 9.17 -24.76
CA VAL A 51 -3.19 8.73 -25.59
C VAL A 51 -3.51 7.33 -26.09
N LYS A 52 -3.13 7.03 -27.32
CA LYS A 52 -3.12 5.68 -27.88
C LYS A 52 -1.96 5.54 -28.85
N ASN A 53 -1.24 4.43 -28.78
CA ASN A 53 -0.10 4.19 -29.67
C ASN A 53 0.24 2.70 -29.76
N ILE A 54 0.91 2.30 -30.84
CA ILE A 54 1.52 0.98 -31.00
C ILE A 54 3.04 1.14 -31.01
N ILE A 55 3.73 0.31 -30.24
CA ILE A 55 5.19 0.25 -30.20
C ILE A 55 5.63 -1.11 -30.73
N LEU A 56 6.41 -1.07 -31.81
CA LEU A 56 6.97 -2.24 -32.47
C LEU A 56 8.43 -2.44 -32.03
N PRO A 57 8.91 -3.69 -31.92
CA PRO A 57 10.34 -3.97 -32.02
C PRO A 57 10.89 -3.53 -33.40
N ASP A 58 12.16 -3.11 -33.45
CA ASP A 58 12.75 -2.48 -34.66
C ASP A 58 12.70 -3.35 -35.93
N HIS A 59 12.72 -4.67 -35.76
CA HIS A 59 12.73 -5.64 -36.86
C HIS A 59 11.33 -6.00 -37.40
N ILE A 60 10.27 -5.39 -36.87
CA ILE A 60 8.88 -5.71 -37.26
C ILE A 60 8.40 -4.77 -38.37
N PRO A 61 7.72 -5.31 -39.41
CA PRO A 61 7.14 -4.50 -40.48
C PRO A 61 6.23 -3.38 -39.97
N LYS A 62 6.33 -2.19 -40.58
CA LYS A 62 5.55 -1.01 -40.17
C LYS A 62 4.04 -1.15 -40.36
N GLU A 63 3.57 -2.11 -41.16
CA GLU A 63 2.14 -2.40 -41.31
C GLU A 63 1.45 -2.74 -39.97
N PHE A 64 2.21 -3.28 -39.01
CA PHE A 64 1.70 -3.58 -37.66
C PHE A 64 1.46 -2.34 -36.79
N ASN A 65 1.81 -1.12 -37.26
CA ASN A 65 1.37 0.13 -36.63
C ASN A 65 -0.12 0.41 -36.86
N ASP A 66 -0.76 -0.25 -37.82
CA ASP A 66 -2.21 -0.22 -37.96
C ASP A 66 -2.86 -1.24 -37.01
N ARG A 67 -3.74 -0.74 -36.13
CA ARG A 67 -4.36 -1.53 -35.07
C ARG A 67 -5.30 -2.59 -35.62
N SER A 68 -6.03 -2.28 -36.70
CA SER A 68 -6.91 -3.24 -37.37
C SER A 68 -6.10 -4.39 -37.95
N THR A 69 -5.03 -4.08 -38.67
CA THR A 69 -4.10 -5.04 -39.28
C THR A 69 -3.46 -5.93 -38.23
N LEU A 70 -2.88 -5.35 -37.17
CA LEU A 70 -2.22 -6.10 -36.10
C LEU A 70 -3.17 -7.13 -35.46
N TRP A 71 -4.32 -6.67 -34.96
CA TRP A 71 -5.18 -7.53 -34.14
C TRP A 71 -5.98 -8.54 -34.97
N ASN A 72 -6.32 -8.23 -36.23
CA ASN A 72 -6.88 -9.23 -37.14
C ASN A 72 -5.85 -10.31 -37.50
N LYS A 73 -4.59 -9.95 -37.77
CA LYS A 73 -3.51 -10.94 -37.97
C LYS A 73 -3.33 -11.85 -36.74
N VAL A 74 -3.43 -11.30 -35.52
CA VAL A 74 -3.40 -12.10 -34.28
C VAL A 74 -4.58 -13.07 -34.17
N GLU A 75 -5.81 -12.61 -34.45
CA GLU A 75 -7.00 -13.48 -34.43
C GLU A 75 -6.88 -14.64 -35.41
N MET A 76 -6.42 -14.35 -36.63
CA MET A 76 -6.24 -15.33 -37.72
C MET A 76 -5.12 -16.33 -37.45
N ALA A 77 -4.04 -15.91 -36.77
CA ALA A 77 -2.93 -16.79 -36.43
C ALA A 77 -3.33 -17.88 -35.41
N GLU A 78 -4.44 -17.70 -34.68
CA GLU A 78 -4.92 -18.63 -33.67
C GLU A 78 -6.13 -19.43 -34.16
N LYS A 79 -5.94 -20.74 -34.35
CA LYS A 79 -6.97 -21.63 -34.94
C LYS A 79 -7.92 -22.26 -33.91
N ASN A 80 -7.55 -22.29 -32.62
CA ASN A 80 -8.29 -23.01 -31.60
C ASN A 80 -9.40 -22.16 -30.95
N SER A 81 -10.52 -22.79 -30.60
CA SER A 81 -11.64 -22.12 -29.91
C SER A 81 -11.27 -21.64 -28.50
N ASN A 82 -10.25 -22.22 -27.88
CA ASN A 82 -9.74 -21.83 -26.56
C ASN A 82 -8.41 -21.05 -26.62
N ALA A 83 -8.06 -20.48 -27.79
CA ALA A 83 -6.80 -19.78 -27.97
C ALA A 83 -6.61 -18.60 -27.00
N GLN A 84 -5.35 -18.33 -26.67
CA GLN A 84 -4.91 -17.14 -25.94
C GLN A 84 -4.40 -16.12 -26.95
N LEU A 85 -5.11 -15.02 -27.10
CA LEU A 85 -4.95 -14.08 -28.20
C LEU A 85 -3.94 -12.98 -27.84
N ALA A 86 -4.11 -12.38 -26.65
CA ALA A 86 -3.30 -11.29 -26.17
C ALA A 86 -3.09 -11.37 -24.65
N ARG A 87 -2.02 -10.76 -24.16
CA ARG A 87 -1.86 -10.40 -22.74
C ARG A 87 -2.29 -8.96 -22.57
N GLN A 88 -3.07 -8.69 -21.53
CA GLN A 88 -3.54 -7.36 -21.19
C GLN A 88 -3.01 -6.95 -19.82
N PHE A 89 -2.48 -5.73 -19.72
CA PHE A 89 -2.16 -5.05 -18.49
C PHE A 89 -3.16 -3.92 -18.27
N ILE A 90 -3.55 -3.71 -17.02
CA ILE A 90 -4.26 -2.50 -16.59
C ILE A 90 -3.48 -1.94 -15.41
N ILE A 91 -2.94 -0.74 -15.58
CA ILE A 91 -1.97 -0.15 -14.66
C ILE A 91 -2.47 1.23 -14.26
N GLY A 92 -2.60 1.49 -12.96
CA GLY A 92 -2.92 2.82 -12.46
C GLY A 92 -1.69 3.73 -12.56
N LEU A 93 -1.89 4.97 -13.00
CA LEU A 93 -0.83 5.95 -13.16
C LEU A 93 -0.89 7.00 -12.03
N PRO A 94 0.24 7.59 -11.60
CA PRO A 94 0.22 8.67 -10.63
C PRO A 94 -0.50 9.90 -11.17
N LYS A 95 -1.55 10.33 -10.46
CA LYS A 95 -2.29 11.55 -10.80
C LYS A 95 -1.49 12.82 -10.52
N GLU A 96 -0.43 12.71 -9.72
CA GLU A 96 0.50 13.81 -9.42
C GLU A 96 1.43 14.14 -10.59
N LEU A 97 1.57 13.24 -11.57
CA LEU A 97 2.37 13.46 -12.78
C LEU A 97 1.51 14.04 -13.90
N THR A 98 2.12 14.86 -14.75
CA THR A 98 1.47 15.34 -15.98
C THR A 98 1.21 14.20 -16.97
N LEU A 99 0.31 14.41 -17.94
CA LEU A 99 0.04 13.41 -18.98
C LEU A 99 1.31 13.04 -19.77
N SER A 100 2.16 14.02 -20.08
CA SER A 100 3.41 13.78 -20.82
C SER A 100 4.38 12.90 -20.03
N GLU A 101 4.47 13.09 -18.72
CA GLU A 101 5.33 12.28 -17.86
C GLU A 101 4.78 10.88 -17.67
N ASN A 102 3.46 10.76 -17.50
CA ASN A 102 2.77 9.48 -17.48
C ASN A 102 2.97 8.70 -18.79
N LYS A 103 2.92 9.37 -19.94
CA LYS A 103 3.26 8.78 -21.24
C LYS A 103 4.72 8.29 -21.25
N ASN A 104 5.68 9.14 -20.89
CA ASN A 104 7.10 8.77 -20.90
C ASN A 104 7.42 7.62 -19.92
N LEU A 105 6.79 7.60 -18.76
CA LEU A 105 6.86 6.51 -17.78
C LEU A 105 6.37 5.19 -18.39
N VAL A 106 5.18 5.20 -19.01
CA VAL A 106 4.58 4.02 -19.66
C VAL A 106 5.46 3.53 -20.82
N GLU A 107 5.90 4.42 -21.70
CA GLU A 107 6.72 4.05 -22.86
C GLU A 107 8.09 3.51 -22.45
N ARG A 108 8.70 4.07 -21.39
CA ARG A 108 9.92 3.51 -20.80
C ARG A 108 9.69 2.10 -20.25
N PHE A 109 8.62 1.89 -19.48
CA PHE A 109 8.26 0.56 -18.98
C PHE A 109 8.05 -0.45 -20.12
N ILE A 110 7.31 -0.06 -21.17
CA ILE A 110 7.07 -0.90 -22.35
C ILE A 110 8.39 -1.26 -23.02
N LYS A 111 9.27 -0.27 -23.23
CA LYS A 111 10.57 -0.47 -23.87
C LYS A 111 11.45 -1.44 -23.08
N GLU A 112 11.61 -1.20 -21.78
CA GLU A 112 12.49 -2.01 -20.91
C GLU A 112 12.01 -3.46 -20.77
N ASN A 113 10.69 -3.69 -20.71
CA ASN A 113 10.15 -4.98 -20.26
C ASN A 113 9.47 -5.82 -21.33
N LEU A 114 8.96 -5.20 -22.41
CA LEU A 114 8.05 -5.84 -23.35
C LEU A 114 8.63 -5.84 -24.77
N THR A 115 8.87 -4.66 -25.35
CA THR A 115 9.37 -4.60 -26.74
C THR A 115 10.82 -5.05 -26.84
N SER A 116 11.65 -4.83 -25.80
CA SER A 116 12.99 -5.41 -25.68
C SER A 116 13.00 -6.95 -25.73
N GLN A 117 11.88 -7.58 -25.37
CA GLN A 117 11.70 -9.03 -25.42
C GLN A 117 11.07 -9.51 -26.73
N GLY A 118 10.87 -8.61 -27.71
CA GLY A 118 10.28 -8.91 -29.02
C GLY A 118 8.75 -8.87 -29.06
N MET A 119 8.07 -8.34 -28.04
CA MET A 119 6.61 -8.19 -28.07
C MET A 119 6.21 -6.93 -28.83
N ILE A 120 5.22 -7.03 -29.74
CA ILE A 120 4.46 -5.86 -30.21
C ILE A 120 3.50 -5.43 -29.10
N VAL A 121 3.42 -4.12 -28.85
CA VAL A 121 2.64 -3.54 -27.76
C VAL A 121 1.69 -2.48 -28.29
N ASP A 122 0.40 -2.60 -27.97
CA ASP A 122 -0.63 -1.59 -28.20
C ASP A 122 -1.06 -1.03 -26.84
N TYR A 123 -1.00 0.28 -26.63
CA TYR A 123 -1.39 0.87 -25.35
C TYR A 123 -2.28 2.10 -25.51
N ALA A 124 -3.06 2.37 -24.47
CA ALA A 124 -3.86 3.57 -24.36
C ALA A 124 -3.94 4.07 -22.91
N ILE A 125 -3.82 5.39 -22.73
CA ILE A 125 -3.97 6.07 -21.43
C ILE A 125 -5.36 6.68 -21.37
N HIS A 126 -6.12 6.31 -20.33
CA HIS A 126 -7.49 6.76 -20.11
C HIS A 126 -7.54 7.63 -18.87
N ASP A 127 -8.44 8.61 -18.87
CA ASP A 127 -8.75 9.41 -17.70
C ASP A 127 -10.23 9.30 -17.34
N GLU A 128 -10.50 8.67 -16.20
CA GLU A 128 -11.84 8.56 -15.62
C GLU A 128 -12.11 9.64 -14.55
N SER A 129 -11.26 10.65 -14.41
CA SER A 129 -11.34 11.72 -13.40
C SER A 129 -12.69 12.43 -13.33
N GLN A 130 -13.42 12.51 -14.45
CA GLN A 130 -14.79 13.03 -14.55
C GLN A 130 -15.79 12.30 -13.63
N ASP A 131 -15.49 11.08 -13.15
CA ASP A 131 -16.32 10.30 -12.23
C ASP A 131 -15.96 10.54 -10.74
N LYS A 132 -15.31 11.67 -10.41
CA LYS A 132 -14.82 12.04 -9.06
C LYS A 132 -13.82 11.07 -8.43
N ASN A 133 -13.28 10.12 -9.20
CA ASN A 133 -12.35 9.09 -8.71
C ASN A 133 -10.87 9.42 -8.95
N GLY A 134 -10.57 10.38 -9.84
CA GLY A 134 -9.20 10.78 -10.20
C GLY A 134 -8.34 9.64 -10.75
N ASN A 135 -8.95 8.64 -11.40
CA ASN A 135 -8.28 7.41 -11.83
C ASN A 135 -7.75 7.51 -13.27
N ILE A 136 -6.55 8.04 -13.43
CA ILE A 136 -5.77 7.90 -14.67
C ILE A 136 -5.13 6.52 -14.72
N HIS A 137 -5.31 5.80 -15.83
CA HIS A 137 -4.80 4.44 -15.97
C HIS A 137 -4.41 4.12 -17.41
N CYS A 138 -3.51 3.14 -17.57
CA CYS A 138 -3.04 2.66 -18.85
C CYS A 138 -3.53 1.24 -19.09
N HIS A 139 -4.12 1.02 -20.26
CA HIS A 139 -4.30 -0.29 -20.85
C HIS A 139 -3.11 -0.61 -21.74
N ILE A 140 -2.50 -1.78 -21.57
CA ILE A 140 -1.44 -2.27 -22.45
C ILE A 140 -1.85 -3.66 -22.95
N MET A 141 -1.79 -3.90 -24.26
CA MET A 141 -2.02 -5.19 -24.87
C MET A 141 -0.75 -5.63 -25.60
N THR A 142 -0.37 -6.90 -25.41
CA THR A 142 0.79 -7.48 -26.09
C THR A 142 0.40 -8.76 -26.81
N ILE A 143 1.04 -9.00 -27.94
CA ILE A 143 0.89 -10.27 -28.68
C ILE A 143 1.41 -11.46 -27.85
N MET A 144 0.92 -12.65 -28.18
CA MET A 144 1.26 -13.90 -27.48
C MET A 144 2.18 -14.83 -28.29
N ARG A 145 2.50 -14.47 -29.53
CA ARG A 145 3.37 -15.21 -30.45
C ARG A 145 4.54 -14.34 -30.87
N PRO A 146 5.77 -14.88 -30.95
CA PRO A 146 6.83 -14.18 -31.65
C PRO A 146 6.48 -14.03 -33.13
N ILE A 147 6.99 -12.98 -33.74
CA ILE A 147 6.78 -12.63 -35.14
C ILE A 147 8.17 -12.44 -35.77
N ASN A 148 8.36 -12.89 -37.00
CA ASN A 148 9.62 -12.73 -37.71
C ASN A 148 9.64 -11.41 -38.51
N GLU A 149 10.80 -11.10 -39.11
CA GLU A 149 11.02 -9.89 -39.91
C GLU A 149 10.10 -9.79 -41.14
N LYS A 150 9.52 -10.92 -41.58
CA LYS A 150 8.57 -11.00 -42.69
C LYS A 150 7.12 -10.74 -42.26
N GLY A 151 6.88 -10.51 -40.96
CA GLY A 151 5.53 -10.31 -40.43
C GLY A 151 4.75 -11.61 -40.18
N GLU A 152 5.43 -12.76 -40.13
CA GLU A 152 4.78 -14.06 -39.93
C GLU A 152 4.81 -14.48 -38.45
N PHE A 153 3.65 -14.85 -37.91
CA PHE A 153 3.55 -15.35 -36.54
C PHE A 153 4.12 -16.76 -36.41
N LEU A 154 5.10 -16.90 -35.52
CA LEU A 154 5.78 -18.15 -35.23
C LEU A 154 5.01 -19.01 -34.20
N ALA A 155 5.49 -20.22 -33.98
CA ALA A 155 4.96 -21.09 -32.95
C ALA A 155 5.23 -20.51 -31.55
N LYS A 156 4.31 -20.75 -30.59
CA LYS A 156 4.53 -20.38 -29.18
C LYS A 156 5.53 -21.30 -28.49
N SER A 157 5.55 -22.56 -28.92
CA SER A 157 6.29 -23.63 -28.28
C SER A 157 6.62 -24.72 -29.28
N LYS A 158 7.69 -25.47 -29.02
CA LYS A 158 8.02 -26.72 -29.70
C LYS A 158 7.86 -27.91 -28.76
N LYS A 159 7.75 -29.11 -29.35
CA LYS A 159 7.82 -30.37 -28.61
C LYS A 159 9.26 -30.89 -28.68
N GLU A 160 9.82 -31.23 -27.53
CA GLU A 160 11.12 -31.90 -27.45
C GLU A 160 10.95 -33.30 -26.87
N TYR A 161 11.66 -34.28 -27.41
CA TYR A 161 11.71 -35.63 -26.84
C TYR A 161 12.58 -35.63 -25.58
N ILE A 162 12.16 -36.42 -24.57
CA ILE A 162 12.95 -36.62 -23.36
C ILE A 162 13.88 -37.82 -23.61
N LEU A 163 15.18 -37.59 -23.50
CA LEU A 163 16.23 -38.57 -23.75
C LEU A 163 16.81 -39.10 -22.43
N ASN A 164 17.30 -40.35 -22.42
CA ASN A 164 18.09 -40.91 -21.32
C ASN A 164 19.57 -40.48 -21.43
N GLU A 165 20.41 -40.90 -20.48
CA GLU A 165 21.85 -40.59 -20.46
C GLU A 165 22.61 -41.08 -21.71
N LYS A 166 22.06 -42.05 -22.44
CA LYS A 166 22.62 -42.59 -23.68
C LYS A 166 22.08 -41.89 -24.94
N GLY A 167 21.22 -40.87 -24.79
CA GLY A 167 20.61 -40.14 -25.91
C GLY A 167 19.37 -40.82 -26.52
N GLU A 168 18.86 -41.90 -25.93
CA GLU A 168 17.70 -42.64 -26.44
C GLU A 168 16.39 -42.08 -25.88
N LYS A 169 15.30 -42.14 -26.68
CA LYS A 169 13.98 -41.62 -26.29
C LYS A 169 13.38 -42.43 -25.14
N ILE A 170 13.07 -41.78 -24.03
CA ILE A 170 12.36 -42.41 -22.91
C ILE A 170 10.90 -42.65 -23.32
N LEU A 171 10.41 -43.87 -23.19
CA LEU A 171 9.02 -44.22 -23.50
C LEU A 171 8.09 -44.03 -22.29
N ASN A 172 6.81 -43.78 -22.56
CA ASN A 172 5.75 -43.79 -21.54
C ASN A 172 5.20 -45.21 -21.33
N LYS A 173 4.26 -45.39 -20.38
CA LYS A 173 3.64 -46.69 -20.07
C LYS A 173 2.96 -47.36 -21.28
N ASN A 174 2.68 -46.62 -22.35
CA ASN A 174 2.03 -47.09 -23.56
C ASN A 174 3.03 -47.24 -24.74
N GLY A 175 4.33 -47.27 -24.46
CA GLY A 175 5.39 -47.43 -25.47
C GLY A 175 5.62 -46.22 -26.37
N LYS A 176 4.99 -45.06 -26.12
CA LYS A 176 5.19 -43.84 -26.92
C LYS A 176 6.30 -42.97 -26.33
N PRO A 177 7.16 -42.33 -27.15
CA PRO A 177 8.18 -41.41 -26.65
C PRO A 177 7.59 -40.29 -25.79
N LYS A 178 8.16 -40.08 -24.61
CA LYS A 178 7.83 -38.94 -23.76
C LYS A 178 8.33 -37.66 -24.40
N THR A 179 7.49 -36.64 -24.38
CA THR A 179 7.83 -35.31 -24.87
C THR A 179 7.58 -34.27 -23.79
N ARG A 180 8.39 -33.21 -23.79
CA ARG A 180 8.12 -31.99 -23.02
C ARG A 180 7.79 -30.84 -23.96
N LYS A 181 6.92 -29.93 -23.51
CA LYS A 181 6.68 -28.66 -24.18
C LYS A 181 7.80 -27.70 -23.80
N VAL A 182 8.42 -27.06 -24.79
CA VAL A 182 9.40 -26.00 -24.59
C VAL A 182 8.84 -24.73 -25.22
N GLU A 183 8.63 -23.70 -24.40
CA GLU A 183 8.22 -22.38 -24.89
C GLU A 183 9.35 -21.78 -25.73
N LEU A 184 9.01 -21.13 -26.84
CA LEU A 184 10.00 -20.47 -27.70
C LEU A 184 10.31 -19.04 -27.26
N THR A 185 9.61 -18.56 -26.23
CA THR A 185 9.82 -17.24 -25.61
C THR A 185 9.75 -17.38 -24.09
N THR A 186 10.36 -16.45 -23.39
CA THR A 186 10.29 -16.31 -21.93
C THR A 186 9.05 -15.55 -21.48
N TRP A 187 8.18 -15.10 -22.41
CA TRP A 187 7.08 -14.17 -22.13
C TRP A 187 6.06 -14.68 -21.11
N ASN A 188 5.96 -15.99 -20.95
CA ASN A 188 5.01 -16.67 -20.06
C ASN A 188 5.64 -17.20 -18.77
N ASP A 189 6.89 -16.85 -18.48
CA ASP A 189 7.57 -17.28 -17.26
C ASP A 189 6.83 -16.78 -16.02
N LYS A 190 6.62 -17.67 -15.05
CA LYS A 190 5.82 -17.38 -13.85
C LYS A 190 6.35 -16.20 -13.04
N GLY A 191 7.66 -15.92 -13.11
CA GLY A 191 8.31 -14.82 -12.39
C GLY A 191 8.15 -13.45 -13.05
N ASN A 192 7.73 -13.37 -14.32
CA ASN A 192 7.72 -12.11 -15.05
C ASN A 192 6.76 -11.08 -14.47
N VAL A 193 5.60 -11.49 -13.97
CA VAL A 193 4.64 -10.56 -13.36
C VAL A 193 5.25 -9.85 -12.15
N GLU A 194 6.05 -10.54 -11.33
CA GLU A 194 6.73 -9.91 -10.20
C GLU A 194 7.82 -8.93 -10.68
N LYS A 195 8.60 -9.30 -11.71
CA LYS A 195 9.62 -8.44 -12.32
C LYS A 195 9.00 -7.17 -12.91
N TRP A 196 7.95 -7.30 -13.72
CA TRP A 196 7.26 -6.18 -14.34
C TRP A 196 6.66 -5.24 -13.31
N ARG A 197 6.02 -5.78 -12.27
CA ARG A 197 5.46 -4.99 -11.18
C ARG A 197 6.54 -4.20 -10.43
N GLY A 198 7.67 -4.85 -10.12
CA GLY A 198 8.79 -4.21 -9.43
C GLY A 198 9.45 -3.10 -10.27
N ASN A 199 9.76 -3.39 -11.53
CA ASN A 199 10.32 -2.38 -12.43
C ASN A 199 9.35 -1.20 -12.64
N PHE A 200 8.05 -1.46 -12.85
CA PHE A 200 7.06 -0.38 -12.98
C PHE A 200 6.99 0.50 -11.72
N SER A 201 7.01 -0.10 -10.51
CA SER A 201 7.05 0.69 -9.27
C SER A 201 8.34 1.51 -9.14
N ASN A 202 9.48 0.98 -9.60
CA ASN A 202 10.76 1.70 -9.56
C ASN A 202 10.73 2.91 -10.50
N ILE A 203 10.36 2.71 -11.77
CA ILE A 203 10.23 3.80 -12.75
C ILE A 203 9.25 4.87 -12.22
N CYS A 204 8.10 4.44 -11.69
CA CYS A 204 7.13 5.36 -11.10
C CYS A 204 7.73 6.22 -9.98
N ASN A 205 8.48 5.61 -9.06
CA ASN A 205 9.16 6.34 -8.00
C ASN A 205 10.24 7.29 -8.51
N GLU A 206 10.98 6.93 -9.57
CA GLU A 206 11.96 7.82 -10.21
C GLU A 206 11.30 9.09 -10.78
N TYR A 207 10.17 8.95 -11.47
CA TYR A 207 9.42 10.10 -11.99
C TYR A 207 8.82 10.97 -10.87
N LEU A 208 8.37 10.36 -9.77
CA LEU A 208 7.89 11.12 -8.60
C LEU A 208 9.03 11.90 -7.93
N VAL A 209 10.23 11.29 -7.79
CA VAL A 209 11.42 11.99 -7.28
C VAL A 209 11.82 13.15 -8.19
N LYS A 210 11.85 12.94 -9.51
CA LYS A 210 12.26 13.96 -10.49
C LYS A 210 11.36 15.20 -10.47
N ASN A 211 10.13 15.06 -9.97
CA ASN A 211 9.15 16.13 -9.85
C ASN A 211 8.99 16.67 -8.43
N ASP A 212 9.94 16.39 -7.53
CA ASP A 212 9.91 16.83 -6.12
C ASP A 212 8.65 16.38 -5.36
N ILE A 213 8.02 15.28 -5.79
CA ILE A 213 6.85 14.71 -5.13
C ILE A 213 7.32 13.70 -4.10
N GLU A 214 6.99 13.90 -2.82
CA GLU A 214 7.40 12.98 -1.73
C GLU A 214 6.70 11.60 -1.74
N LYS A 215 5.58 11.48 -2.47
CA LYS A 215 4.81 10.23 -2.55
C LYS A 215 5.61 9.13 -3.23
N ARG A 216 5.43 7.88 -2.77
CA ARG A 216 6.05 6.67 -3.35
C ARG A 216 5.02 5.56 -3.47
N VAL A 217 5.21 4.70 -4.47
CA VAL A 217 4.48 3.45 -4.70
C VAL A 217 5.36 2.25 -4.37
N ASP A 218 4.74 1.12 -4.03
CA ASP A 218 5.42 -0.15 -3.79
C ASP A 218 4.53 -1.28 -4.32
N HIS A 219 5.08 -2.17 -5.13
CA HIS A 219 4.30 -3.23 -5.77
C HIS A 219 3.96 -4.38 -4.81
N ARG A 220 4.64 -4.47 -3.66
CA ARG A 220 4.45 -5.51 -2.66
C ARG A 220 3.21 -5.19 -1.82
N SER A 221 2.59 -6.21 -1.25
CA SER A 221 1.49 -6.00 -0.30
C SER A 221 2.01 -5.36 1.00
N PHE A 222 1.13 -4.70 1.76
CA PHE A 222 1.47 -4.18 3.09
C PHE A 222 2.11 -5.23 4.01
N LYS A 223 1.67 -6.49 3.91
CA LYS A 223 2.29 -7.61 4.63
C LYS A 223 3.76 -7.82 4.23
N ARG A 224 4.07 -7.82 2.92
CA ARG A 224 5.45 -7.97 2.40
C ARG A 224 6.33 -6.76 2.69
N GLN A 225 5.73 -5.59 2.90
CA GLN A 225 6.42 -4.37 3.33
C GLN A 225 6.64 -4.32 4.85
N ASN A 226 6.12 -5.29 5.62
CA ASN A 226 6.03 -5.22 7.08
C ASN A 226 5.34 -3.93 7.57
N SER A 227 4.33 -3.48 6.83
CA SER A 227 3.62 -2.23 7.10
C SER A 227 2.57 -2.41 8.19
N ASP A 228 2.29 -1.33 8.92
CA ASP A 228 1.20 -1.28 9.90
C ASP A 228 -0.14 -0.91 9.29
N TYR A 229 -0.17 -0.50 8.02
CA TYR A 229 -1.41 -0.18 7.34
C TYR A 229 -2.22 -1.45 7.05
N LEU A 230 -3.55 -1.32 7.18
CA LEU A 230 -4.50 -2.35 6.79
C LEU A 230 -4.94 -2.13 5.33
N PRO A 231 -4.98 -3.18 4.48
CA PRO A 231 -5.48 -3.06 3.12
C PRO A 231 -7.01 -2.95 3.12
N THR A 232 -7.56 -2.08 2.29
CA THR A 232 -9.00 -2.03 2.04
C THR A 232 -9.48 -3.27 1.29
N ILE A 233 -10.73 -3.65 1.48
CA ILE A 233 -11.37 -4.73 0.73
C ILE A 233 -11.97 -4.21 -0.59
N HIS A 234 -11.97 -5.06 -1.62
CA HIS A 234 -12.58 -4.72 -2.90
C HIS A 234 -14.11 -4.68 -2.78
N LEU A 235 -14.71 -3.51 -3.03
CA LEU A 235 -16.16 -3.30 -2.93
C LEU A 235 -16.94 -4.17 -3.93
N GLY A 236 -16.47 -4.23 -5.17
CA GLY A 236 -17.22 -4.78 -6.29
C GLY A 236 -18.15 -3.73 -6.93
N SER A 237 -18.66 -4.02 -8.13
CA SER A 237 -19.41 -3.06 -8.94
C SER A 237 -20.72 -2.61 -8.27
N ALA A 238 -21.51 -3.55 -7.74
CA ALA A 238 -22.79 -3.24 -7.09
C ALA A 238 -22.62 -2.37 -5.84
N ALA A 239 -21.72 -2.75 -4.94
CA ALA A 239 -21.44 -1.95 -3.73
C ALA A 239 -20.88 -0.57 -4.10
N SER A 240 -19.98 -0.49 -5.07
CA SER A 240 -19.44 0.80 -5.55
C SER A 240 -20.54 1.70 -6.14
N ALA A 241 -21.51 1.12 -6.85
CA ALA A 241 -22.64 1.87 -7.38
C ALA A 241 -23.57 2.40 -6.29
N MET A 242 -23.80 1.63 -5.21
CA MET A 242 -24.56 2.08 -4.05
C MET A 242 -23.85 3.22 -3.31
N GLU A 243 -22.55 3.08 -3.02
CA GLU A 243 -21.76 4.11 -2.35
C GLU A 243 -21.72 5.42 -3.16
N ARG A 244 -21.64 5.35 -4.49
CA ARG A 244 -21.74 6.55 -5.37
C ARG A 244 -23.07 7.27 -5.27
N LYS A 245 -24.15 6.57 -4.90
CA LYS A 245 -25.47 7.16 -4.65
C LYS A 245 -25.65 7.63 -3.20
N GLY A 246 -24.59 7.57 -2.39
CA GLY A 246 -24.66 7.92 -0.96
C GLY A 246 -25.29 6.84 -0.09
N ILE A 247 -25.50 5.63 -0.61
CA ILE A 247 -26.02 4.49 0.16
C ILE A 247 -24.84 3.74 0.75
N GLU A 248 -24.76 3.73 2.07
CA GLU A 248 -23.71 3.01 2.79
C GLU A 248 -23.88 1.49 2.69
N THR A 249 -22.76 0.81 2.52
CA THR A 249 -22.66 -0.65 2.43
C THR A 249 -21.74 -1.16 3.53
N ASP A 250 -21.91 -2.40 3.97
CA ASP A 250 -21.02 -3.02 4.97
C ASP A 250 -19.54 -2.93 4.55
N LYS A 251 -19.25 -3.21 3.27
CA LYS A 251 -17.89 -3.16 2.76
C LYS A 251 -17.35 -1.74 2.69
N GLY A 252 -18.22 -0.75 2.42
CA GLY A 252 -17.89 0.66 2.47
C GLY A 252 -17.58 1.13 3.89
N ASN A 253 -18.42 0.76 4.85
CA ASN A 253 -18.22 1.02 6.29
C ASN A 253 -16.91 0.43 6.77
N TYR A 254 -16.64 -0.82 6.44
CA TYR A 254 -15.37 -1.43 6.80
C TYR A 254 -14.16 -0.70 6.19
N ASN A 255 -14.25 -0.31 4.91
CA ASN A 255 -13.22 0.50 4.27
C ASN A 255 -13.09 1.90 4.87
N ARG A 256 -14.16 2.52 5.38
CA ARG A 256 -14.10 3.79 6.13
C ARG A 256 -13.28 3.62 7.42
N GLU A 257 -13.55 2.56 8.19
CA GLU A 257 -12.80 2.26 9.42
C GLU A 257 -11.32 1.95 9.16
N ILE A 258 -11.01 1.22 8.08
CA ILE A 258 -9.62 0.97 7.65
C ILE A 258 -8.92 2.29 7.25
N ARG A 259 -9.60 3.19 6.54
CA ARG A 259 -9.03 4.49 6.16
C ARG A 259 -8.78 5.36 7.39
N LYS A 260 -9.71 5.39 8.34
CA LYS A 260 -9.54 6.07 9.63
C LYS A 260 -8.33 5.50 10.37
N TYR A 261 -8.27 4.19 10.53
CA TYR A 261 -7.13 3.49 11.14
C TYR A 261 -5.79 3.85 10.47
N ASN A 262 -5.73 3.77 9.13
CA ASN A 262 -4.51 4.07 8.38
C ASN A 262 -4.08 5.54 8.53
N ASN A 263 -5.03 6.47 8.57
CA ASN A 263 -4.74 7.88 8.84
C ASN A 263 -4.13 8.07 10.24
N LEU A 264 -4.68 7.40 11.26
CA LEU A 264 -4.15 7.45 12.62
C LEU A 264 -2.76 6.82 12.72
N VAL A 265 -2.52 5.69 12.06
CA VAL A 265 -1.17 5.09 11.98
C VAL A 265 -0.19 6.07 11.35
N LYS A 266 -0.56 6.73 10.25
CA LYS A 266 0.28 7.71 9.56
C LYS A 266 0.60 8.88 10.49
N THR A 267 -0.43 9.51 11.05
CA THR A 267 -0.32 10.67 11.94
C THR A 267 0.59 10.35 13.14
N ILE A 268 0.32 9.26 13.86
CA ILE A 268 1.12 8.87 15.03
C ILE A 268 2.59 8.61 14.65
N LYS A 269 2.86 8.01 13.48
CA LYS A 269 4.24 7.79 13.01
C LYS A 269 4.97 9.11 12.74
N GLU A 270 4.29 10.07 12.14
CA GLU A 270 4.83 11.41 11.86
C GLU A 270 5.10 12.18 13.15
N GLU A 271 4.20 12.11 14.13
CA GLU A 271 4.37 12.72 15.45
C GLU A 271 5.56 12.14 16.21
N ILE A 272 5.68 10.80 16.27
CA ILE A 272 6.82 10.13 16.89
C ILE A 272 8.14 10.57 16.25
N LYS A 273 8.19 10.64 14.92
CA LYS A 273 9.40 11.06 14.19
C LYS A 273 9.79 12.48 14.57
N THR A 274 8.81 13.40 14.57
CA THR A 274 9.01 14.82 14.89
C THR A 274 9.49 15.01 16.33
N LEU A 275 8.82 14.38 17.29
CA LEU A 275 9.14 14.51 18.71
C LEU A 275 10.47 13.87 19.08
N LYS A 276 10.81 12.72 18.51
CA LYS A 276 12.14 12.10 18.72
C LYS A 276 13.27 12.99 18.20
N GLY A 277 13.10 13.58 17.00
CA GLY A 277 14.10 14.49 16.45
C GLY A 277 14.27 15.74 17.32
N TRP A 278 13.15 16.31 17.79
CA TRP A 278 13.17 17.44 18.71
C TRP A 278 13.88 17.15 20.02
N ILE A 279 13.53 16.04 20.69
CA ILE A 279 14.16 15.64 21.96
C ILE A 279 15.65 15.36 21.77
N GLY A 280 16.03 14.69 20.67
CA GLY A 280 17.43 14.44 20.35
C GLY A 280 18.23 15.75 20.24
N ASN A 281 17.77 16.69 19.41
CA ASN A 281 18.42 17.99 19.24
C ASN A 281 18.49 18.78 20.55
N LEU A 282 17.42 18.76 21.35
CA LEU A 282 17.38 19.44 22.64
C LEU A 282 18.44 18.87 23.60
N LEU A 283 18.59 17.55 23.64
CA LEU A 283 19.54 16.87 24.51
C LEU A 283 20.99 16.98 24.02
N ASP A 284 21.23 17.03 22.71
CA ASP A 284 22.57 17.27 22.15
C ASP A 284 23.09 18.68 22.46
N ASN A 285 22.21 19.68 22.34
CA ASN A 285 22.52 21.07 22.73
C ASN A 285 22.86 21.16 24.23
N LEU A 286 22.08 20.47 25.06
CA LEU A 286 22.36 20.33 26.48
C LEU A 286 23.69 19.60 26.71
N SER A 287 23.99 18.48 26.05
CA SER A 287 25.28 17.80 26.28
C SER A 287 26.49 18.66 25.91
N THR A 288 26.40 19.41 24.81
CA THR A 288 27.47 20.30 24.35
C THR A 288 27.72 21.44 25.33
N ALA A 289 26.65 21.93 25.97
CA ALA A 289 26.72 22.87 27.09
C ALA A 289 27.60 22.35 28.22
N TYR A 290 27.30 21.13 28.66
CA TYR A 290 27.92 20.50 29.82
C TYR A 290 29.43 20.36 29.68
N GLU A 291 29.89 19.84 28.55
CA GLU A 291 31.31 19.57 28.34
C GLU A 291 32.12 20.89 28.27
N LYS A 292 31.57 21.96 27.69
CA LYS A 292 32.20 23.30 27.72
C LYS A 292 32.35 23.85 29.14
N PHE A 293 31.38 23.58 30.00
CA PHE A 293 31.39 24.06 31.39
C PHE A 293 32.32 23.29 32.31
N LYS A 294 32.50 21.99 32.07
CA LYS A 294 33.38 21.11 32.87
C LYS A 294 34.85 21.56 32.87
N GLU A 295 35.26 22.41 31.92
CA GLU A 295 36.61 22.99 31.84
C GLU A 295 36.77 24.30 32.64
N ILE A 296 35.68 24.93 33.10
CA ILE A 296 35.69 26.27 33.71
C ILE A 296 35.16 26.21 35.18
N GLU A 297 36.12 26.15 36.12
CA GLU A 297 36.04 26.37 37.57
C GLU A 297 35.18 25.44 38.48
N ARG A 298 35.84 24.94 39.54
CA ARG A 298 35.40 23.87 40.46
C ARG A 298 34.76 24.36 41.76
N ASP A 299 34.62 25.67 41.98
CA ASP A 299 34.17 26.21 43.27
C ASP A 299 33.14 27.34 43.13
N LYS A 300 32.20 27.30 44.08
CA LYS A 300 30.98 28.12 44.28
C LYS A 300 29.74 27.46 43.67
N VAL A 301 28.71 27.21 44.49
CA VAL A 301 27.36 27.82 44.37
C VAL A 301 26.36 27.21 45.38
N ILE A 302 25.49 28.07 45.92
CA ILE A 302 24.26 27.75 46.65
C ILE A 302 23.05 28.49 46.02
N ASP A 303 21.91 27.78 46.05
CA ASP A 303 20.48 28.14 45.98
C ASP A 303 19.68 28.30 44.65
N ASN A 304 18.81 27.29 44.47
CA ASN A 304 17.46 27.20 43.85
C ASN A 304 17.31 26.66 42.39
N PRO A 305 16.76 25.42 42.19
CA PRO A 305 16.59 24.78 40.88
C PRO A 305 15.24 24.97 40.21
N LYS A 306 15.17 25.77 39.14
CA LYS A 306 13.94 25.94 38.35
C LYS A 306 14.07 25.99 36.82
N LEU A 307 15.05 25.35 36.19
CA LEU A 307 15.06 25.26 34.71
C LEU A 307 15.48 23.90 34.15
N PHE A 308 14.85 22.81 34.60
CA PHE A 308 14.66 21.54 33.83
C PHE A 308 13.24 21.00 33.93
N ASN A 309 12.37 21.79 34.57
CA ASN A 309 10.99 21.42 34.83
C ASN A 309 10.10 21.99 33.71
N LEU A 310 9.43 21.10 32.98
CA LEU A 310 8.48 21.41 31.92
C LEU A 310 7.35 22.32 32.40
N THR A 311 6.97 22.22 33.68
CA THR A 311 6.02 23.15 34.30
C THR A 311 6.53 24.59 34.26
N ASN A 312 7.81 24.81 34.56
CA ASN A 312 8.37 26.15 34.54
C ASN A 312 8.43 26.70 33.11
N TYR A 313 8.80 25.87 32.13
CA TYR A 313 8.71 26.27 30.71
C TYR A 313 7.29 26.71 30.32
N LEU A 314 6.27 25.98 30.76
CA LEU A 314 4.87 26.36 30.49
C LEU A 314 4.48 27.67 31.18
N LEU A 315 4.87 27.86 32.45
CA LEU A 315 4.58 29.09 33.19
C LEU A 315 5.29 30.31 32.57
N THR A 316 6.59 30.20 32.30
CA THR A 316 7.39 31.23 31.62
C THR A 316 6.80 31.56 30.24
N TYR A 317 6.42 30.54 29.46
CA TYR A 317 5.72 30.74 28.19
C TYR A 317 4.45 31.57 28.39
N SER A 318 3.62 31.21 29.37
CA SER A 318 2.37 31.93 29.65
C SER A 318 2.60 33.37 30.10
N GLU A 319 3.65 33.65 30.87
CA GLU A 319 4.03 35.01 31.28
C GLU A 319 4.42 35.85 30.05
N ILE A 320 5.27 35.32 29.17
CA ILE A 320 5.64 36.01 27.93
C ILE A 320 4.42 36.28 27.05
N GLN A 321 3.51 35.31 26.91
CA GLN A 321 2.28 35.51 26.13
C GLN A 321 1.36 36.56 26.74
N LYS A 322 1.26 36.62 28.07
CA LYS A 322 0.49 37.65 28.79
C LYS A 322 1.07 39.03 28.53
N GLU A 323 2.39 39.20 28.57
CA GLU A 323 3.04 40.47 28.21
C GLU A 323 2.75 40.86 26.76
N LYS A 324 2.87 39.91 25.82
CA LYS A 324 2.53 40.15 24.39
C LYS A 324 1.07 40.52 24.19
N SER A 325 0.15 40.00 25.00
CA SER A 325 -1.28 40.33 24.91
C SER A 325 -1.59 41.80 25.25
N LYS A 326 -0.72 42.49 26.01
CA LYS A 326 -0.91 43.91 26.37
C LYS A 326 -0.92 44.83 25.16
N TYR A 327 -0.28 44.42 24.06
CA TYR A 327 -0.26 45.16 22.80
C TYR A 327 -1.52 44.95 21.95
N LEU A 328 -2.41 44.01 22.31
CA LEU A 328 -3.70 43.80 21.66
C LEU A 328 -4.80 44.61 22.36
N LYS A 329 -5.86 44.95 21.62
CA LYS A 329 -6.99 45.76 22.13
C LYS A 329 -8.32 45.01 22.02
N GLY A 330 -9.22 45.30 22.96
CA GLY A 330 -10.61 44.84 22.95
C GLY A 330 -10.77 43.31 22.85
N TYR A 331 -11.69 42.87 22.00
CA TYR A 331 -12.08 41.46 21.83
C TYR A 331 -10.91 40.53 21.45
N ALA A 332 -9.95 41.01 20.66
CA ALA A 332 -8.78 40.24 20.26
C ALA A 332 -7.88 39.88 21.45
N LYS A 333 -7.71 40.81 22.40
CA LYS A 333 -6.96 40.57 23.64
C LYS A 333 -7.64 39.50 24.49
N THR A 334 -8.93 39.66 24.77
CA THR A 334 -9.71 38.72 25.60
C THR A 334 -9.70 37.30 25.02
N ASN A 335 -9.85 37.16 23.69
CA ASN A 335 -9.80 35.86 23.04
C ASN A 335 -8.42 35.21 23.12
N LYS A 336 -7.35 36.00 22.92
CA LYS A 336 -5.98 35.51 23.07
C LYS A 336 -5.71 35.03 24.50
N GLU A 337 -6.03 35.85 25.51
CA GLU A 337 -5.81 35.50 26.92
C GLU A 337 -6.58 34.23 27.31
N LYS A 338 -7.84 34.08 26.86
CA LYS A 338 -8.65 32.87 27.08
C LYS A 338 -8.04 31.64 26.41
N TYR A 339 -7.55 31.79 25.18
CA TYR A 339 -6.90 30.72 24.43
C TYR A 339 -5.61 30.27 25.11
N ASP A 340 -4.73 31.22 25.45
CA ASP A 340 -3.44 30.94 26.09
C ASP A 340 -3.63 30.31 27.48
N PHE A 341 -4.59 30.80 28.26
CA PHE A 341 -4.94 30.20 29.55
C PHE A 341 -5.41 28.75 29.39
N LYS A 342 -6.34 28.48 28.45
CA LYS A 342 -6.82 27.12 28.18
C LYS A 342 -5.67 26.18 27.79
N LYS A 343 -4.74 26.67 26.98
CA LYS A 343 -3.56 25.92 26.53
C LYS A 343 -2.59 25.61 27.67
N LEU A 344 -2.30 26.60 28.51
CA LEU A 344 -1.52 26.40 29.74
C LEU A 344 -2.16 25.35 30.66
N THR A 345 -3.45 25.50 30.99
CA THR A 345 -4.14 24.59 31.91
C THR A 345 -4.16 23.16 31.37
N SER A 346 -4.35 22.99 30.06
CA SER A 346 -4.34 21.68 29.40
C SER A 346 -2.97 21.00 29.53
N ALA A 347 -1.90 21.67 29.12
CA ALA A 347 -0.56 21.10 29.18
C ALA A 347 -0.08 20.88 30.63
N TYR A 348 -0.38 21.81 31.54
CA TYR A 348 -0.06 21.64 32.97
C TYR A 348 -0.80 20.43 33.56
N SER A 349 -2.10 20.28 33.26
CA SER A 349 -2.90 19.14 33.71
C SER A 349 -2.41 17.84 33.10
N TYR A 350 -1.97 17.85 31.83
CA TYR A 350 -1.37 16.71 31.16
C TYR A 350 -0.07 16.27 31.85
N LEU A 351 0.85 17.21 32.11
CA LEU A 351 2.09 16.94 32.84
C LEU A 351 1.81 16.34 34.22
N ARG A 352 0.93 16.98 35.00
CA ARG A 352 0.58 16.52 36.36
C ARG A 352 -0.07 15.14 36.36
N LYS A 353 -1.07 14.91 35.49
CA LYS A 353 -1.78 13.63 35.39
C LYS A 353 -0.84 12.48 35.06
N ASN A 354 0.21 12.75 34.28
CA ASN A 354 1.17 11.74 33.85
C ASN A 354 2.45 11.73 34.70
N ASN A 355 2.54 12.53 35.77
CA ASN A 355 3.72 12.69 36.61
C ASN A 355 4.98 13.03 35.78
N ILE A 356 4.84 13.96 34.84
CA ILE A 356 5.92 14.42 33.97
C ILE A 356 6.39 15.79 34.45
N GLU A 357 7.63 15.85 34.91
CA GLU A 357 8.31 17.07 35.30
C GLU A 357 9.48 17.37 34.36
N THR A 358 10.17 16.35 33.85
CA THR A 358 11.40 16.52 33.05
C THR A 358 11.25 16.06 31.60
N ILE A 359 12.17 16.50 30.73
CA ILE A 359 12.28 16.03 29.34
C ILE A 359 12.47 14.51 29.27
N GLY A 360 13.25 13.91 30.18
CA GLY A 360 13.45 12.45 30.23
C GLY A 360 12.17 11.67 30.57
N GLN A 361 11.34 12.21 31.47
CA GLN A 361 10.03 11.64 31.77
C GLN A 361 9.07 11.80 30.59
N LEU A 362 9.08 12.95 29.91
CA LEU A 362 8.30 13.19 28.70
C LEU A 362 8.67 12.20 27.59
N GLN A 363 9.95 11.91 27.44
CA GLN A 363 10.42 10.90 26.51
C GLN A 363 9.96 9.49 26.86
N THR A 364 10.05 9.12 28.14
CA THR A 364 9.53 7.83 28.63
C THR A 364 8.04 7.69 28.31
N LYS A 365 7.28 8.77 28.46
CA LYS A 365 5.88 8.82 28.05
C LYS A 365 5.71 8.62 26.53
N ILE A 366 6.52 9.28 25.69
CA ILE A 366 6.49 9.10 24.23
C ILE A 366 6.79 7.65 23.82
N GLU A 367 7.76 6.98 24.45
CA GLU A 367 8.05 5.56 24.19
C GLU A 367 6.90 4.65 24.64
N THR A 368 6.24 4.99 25.74
CA THR A 368 5.02 4.29 26.20
C THR A 368 3.90 4.41 25.18
N LEU A 369 3.62 5.63 24.68
CA LEU A 369 2.60 5.87 23.65
C LEU A 369 2.92 5.13 22.34
N LYS A 370 4.19 5.11 21.93
CA LYS A 370 4.66 4.35 20.78
C LYS A 370 4.42 2.84 20.96
N SER A 371 4.75 2.30 22.13
CA SER A 371 4.55 0.88 22.45
C SER A 371 3.07 0.50 22.47
N ASN A 372 2.21 1.35 23.03
CA ASN A 372 0.76 1.19 23.00
C ASN A 372 0.23 1.21 21.56
N SER A 373 0.67 2.17 20.74
CA SER A 373 0.31 2.25 19.32
C SER A 373 0.72 1.00 18.54
N TYR A 374 1.90 0.44 18.83
CA TYR A 374 2.37 -0.82 18.22
C TYR A 374 1.51 -2.02 18.62
N SER A 375 1.15 -2.13 19.91
CA SER A 375 0.24 -3.18 20.40
C SER A 375 -1.13 -3.12 19.73
N LEU A 376 -1.70 -1.92 19.60
CA LEU A 376 -2.96 -1.70 18.87
C LEU A 376 -2.83 -2.07 17.40
N ASN A 377 -1.69 -1.80 16.75
CA ASN A 377 -1.47 -2.21 15.36
C ASN A 377 -1.48 -3.74 15.20
N LYS A 378 -0.86 -4.47 16.14
CA LYS A 378 -0.89 -5.94 16.12
C LYS A 378 -2.32 -6.46 16.26
N LYS A 379 -3.10 -5.92 17.21
CA LYS A 379 -4.52 -6.27 17.39
C LYS A 379 -5.35 -5.99 16.13
N ALA A 380 -5.17 -4.82 15.52
CA ALA A 380 -5.87 -4.44 14.30
C ALA A 380 -5.58 -5.38 13.12
N LYS A 381 -4.30 -5.80 12.97
CA LYS A 381 -3.90 -6.79 11.96
C LYS A 381 -4.57 -8.15 12.19
N THR A 382 -4.70 -8.59 13.44
CA THR A 382 -5.42 -9.82 13.79
C THR A 382 -6.91 -9.71 13.43
N ILE A 383 -7.58 -8.66 13.89
CA ILE A 383 -9.01 -8.42 13.58
C ILE A 383 -9.26 -8.36 12.07
N HIS A 384 -8.37 -7.69 11.32
CA HIS A 384 -8.47 -7.62 9.87
C HIS A 384 -8.33 -9.02 9.22
N LYS A 385 -7.40 -9.84 9.69
CA LYS A 385 -7.21 -11.21 9.21
C LYS A 385 -8.43 -12.08 9.46
N GLU A 386 -9.00 -11.99 10.67
CA GLU A 386 -10.21 -12.71 11.07
C GLU A 386 -11.41 -12.28 10.24
N MET A 387 -11.61 -10.97 10.05
CA MET A 387 -12.70 -10.44 9.24
C MET A 387 -12.58 -10.87 7.77
N GLU A 388 -11.37 -10.90 7.20
CA GLU A 388 -11.13 -11.46 5.85
C GLU A 388 -11.54 -12.94 5.75
N ASP A 389 -11.30 -13.73 6.80
CA ASP A 389 -11.65 -15.16 6.80
C ASP A 389 -13.16 -15.36 6.97
N VAL A 390 -13.82 -14.56 7.81
CA VAL A 390 -15.30 -14.54 7.93
C VAL A 390 -15.96 -14.14 6.61
N GLU A 391 -15.47 -13.11 5.92
CA GLU A 391 -15.99 -12.72 4.60
C GLU A 391 -15.83 -13.85 3.56
N LYS A 392 -14.71 -14.57 3.58
CA LYS A 392 -14.51 -15.75 2.73
C LYS A 392 -15.50 -16.87 3.06
N LYS A 393 -15.77 -17.13 4.35
CA LYS A 393 -16.78 -18.13 4.77
C LYS A 393 -18.15 -17.77 4.19
N ILE A 394 -18.58 -16.52 4.33
CA ILE A 394 -19.86 -16.04 3.80
C ILE A 394 -19.92 -16.20 2.27
N LEU A 395 -18.92 -15.68 1.55
CA LEU A 395 -18.85 -15.76 0.09
C LEU A 395 -18.89 -17.21 -0.41
N TYR A 396 -18.09 -18.10 0.19
CA TYR A 396 -18.04 -19.49 -0.25
C TYR A 396 -19.34 -20.21 0.09
N TYR A 397 -20.00 -19.87 1.19
CA TYR A 397 -21.31 -20.42 1.53
C TYR A 397 -22.39 -19.99 0.55
N GLU A 398 -22.41 -18.74 0.11
CA GLU A 398 -23.37 -18.26 -0.90
C GLU A 398 -23.25 -19.08 -2.20
N ILE A 399 -22.02 -19.28 -2.67
CA ILE A 399 -21.74 -20.11 -3.86
C ILE A 399 -22.13 -21.57 -3.59
N TYR A 400 -21.74 -22.11 -2.43
CA TYR A 400 -22.08 -23.48 -2.03
C TYR A 400 -23.60 -23.70 -2.06
N LYS A 401 -24.36 -22.80 -1.42
CA LYS A 401 -25.83 -22.86 -1.34
C LYS A 401 -26.45 -22.77 -2.73
N ALA A 402 -26.00 -21.85 -3.57
CA ALA A 402 -26.51 -21.67 -4.93
C ALA A 402 -26.28 -22.88 -5.84
N LYS A 403 -25.21 -23.65 -5.61
CA LYS A 403 -24.81 -24.79 -6.47
C LYS A 403 -25.13 -26.17 -5.89
N LYS A 404 -25.58 -26.22 -4.64
CA LYS A 404 -25.83 -27.46 -3.89
C LYS A 404 -26.81 -28.40 -4.61
N GLY A 405 -27.96 -27.88 -5.07
CA GLY A 405 -28.98 -28.70 -5.72
C GLY A 405 -28.47 -29.41 -6.98
N VAL A 406 -27.75 -28.70 -7.84
CA VAL A 406 -27.12 -29.26 -9.06
C VAL A 406 -26.10 -30.35 -8.70
N TYR A 407 -25.31 -30.12 -7.65
CA TYR A 407 -24.33 -31.09 -7.20
C TYR A 407 -24.97 -32.36 -6.60
N GLU A 408 -26.02 -32.20 -5.80
CA GLU A 408 -26.76 -33.33 -5.22
C GLU A 408 -27.45 -34.16 -6.32
N GLU A 409 -28.00 -33.51 -7.35
CA GLU A 409 -28.53 -34.21 -8.51
C GLU A 409 -27.44 -34.98 -9.26
N TYR A 410 -26.27 -34.36 -9.49
CA TYR A 410 -25.10 -35.02 -10.07
C TYR A 410 -24.67 -36.27 -9.29
N GLN A 411 -24.71 -36.23 -7.95
CA GLN A 411 -24.37 -37.39 -7.12
C GLN A 411 -25.35 -38.55 -7.28
N LYS A 412 -26.64 -38.25 -7.48
CA LYS A 412 -27.70 -39.24 -7.68
C LYS A 412 -27.72 -39.86 -9.09
N LYS A 413 -27.01 -39.29 -10.07
CA LYS A 413 -26.94 -39.87 -11.42
C LYS A 413 -26.21 -41.21 -11.42
N ASN A 414 -26.78 -42.17 -12.16
CA ASN A 414 -26.18 -43.47 -12.40
C ASN A 414 -24.96 -43.37 -13.35
N ILE A 415 -24.17 -44.44 -13.43
CA ILE A 415 -22.90 -44.44 -14.18
C ILE A 415 -23.07 -44.08 -15.67
N PHE A 416 -24.21 -44.42 -16.28
CA PHE A 416 -24.49 -44.18 -17.70
C PHE A 416 -24.86 -42.73 -18.03
N THR A 417 -25.42 -41.98 -17.07
CA THR A 417 -25.89 -40.59 -17.29
C THR A 417 -25.02 -39.53 -16.61
N LYS A 418 -24.08 -39.97 -15.76
CA LYS A 418 -23.26 -39.11 -14.92
C LYS A 418 -22.32 -38.20 -15.71
N ASP A 419 -21.66 -38.72 -16.74
CA ASP A 419 -20.72 -37.95 -17.55
C ASP A 419 -21.43 -36.90 -18.42
N THR A 420 -22.56 -37.26 -19.02
CA THR A 420 -23.39 -36.32 -19.80
C THR A 420 -23.91 -35.18 -18.92
N PHE A 421 -24.41 -35.50 -17.72
CA PHE A 421 -24.85 -34.49 -16.76
C PHE A 421 -23.68 -33.63 -16.27
N TYR A 422 -22.53 -34.24 -15.97
CA TYR A 422 -21.33 -33.52 -15.57
C TYR A 422 -20.90 -32.53 -16.65
N ASN A 423 -20.82 -32.95 -17.91
CA ASN A 423 -20.40 -32.07 -19.00
C ASN A 423 -21.37 -30.90 -19.20
N LYS A 424 -22.67 -31.13 -19.07
CA LYS A 424 -23.70 -30.07 -19.14
C LYS A 424 -23.61 -29.07 -17.98
N HIS A 425 -23.32 -29.54 -16.77
CA HIS A 425 -23.31 -28.73 -15.54
C HIS A 425 -21.91 -28.51 -14.97
N LYS A 426 -20.87 -28.68 -15.79
CA LYS A 426 -19.47 -28.78 -15.36
C LYS A 426 -19.05 -27.62 -14.47
N LYS A 427 -19.35 -26.39 -14.91
CA LYS A 427 -19.02 -25.17 -14.19
C LYS A 427 -19.59 -25.16 -12.78
N ASP A 428 -20.85 -25.53 -12.61
CA ASP A 428 -21.55 -25.48 -11.34
C ASP A 428 -21.06 -26.57 -10.38
N ILE A 429 -20.84 -27.79 -10.90
CA ILE A 429 -20.31 -28.92 -10.15
C ILE A 429 -18.86 -28.63 -9.70
N ASP A 430 -18.02 -28.14 -10.59
CA ASP A 430 -16.63 -27.81 -10.28
C ASP A 430 -16.55 -26.66 -9.28
N GLN A 431 -17.37 -25.62 -9.44
CA GLN A 431 -17.46 -24.53 -8.47
C GLN A 431 -17.89 -25.03 -7.10
N TYR A 432 -18.93 -25.88 -7.01
CA TYR A 432 -19.37 -26.47 -5.75
C TYR A 432 -18.24 -27.25 -5.06
N LYS A 433 -17.55 -28.14 -5.79
CA LYS A 433 -16.42 -28.92 -5.24
C LYS A 433 -15.33 -28.01 -4.69
N VAL A 434 -14.97 -26.97 -5.44
CA VAL A 434 -13.93 -26.00 -5.05
C VAL A 434 -14.35 -25.24 -3.78
N VAL A 435 -15.55 -24.67 -3.72
CA VAL A 435 -15.97 -23.88 -2.55
C VAL A 435 -16.22 -24.76 -1.34
N SER A 436 -16.73 -25.98 -1.52
CA SER A 436 -16.89 -26.94 -0.43
C SER A 436 -15.54 -27.31 0.19
N GLY A 437 -14.51 -27.55 -0.63
CA GLY A 437 -13.16 -27.81 -0.15
C GLY A 437 -12.53 -26.61 0.56
N LYS A 438 -12.81 -25.38 0.10
CA LYS A 438 -12.34 -24.14 0.74
C LYS A 438 -13.05 -23.87 2.07
N LEU A 439 -14.36 -24.08 2.15
CA LEU A 439 -15.14 -23.98 3.39
C LEU A 439 -14.58 -24.95 4.44
N LYS A 440 -14.37 -26.22 4.07
CA LYS A 440 -13.80 -27.22 5.00
C LYS A 440 -12.46 -26.79 5.60
N LYS A 441 -11.64 -26.02 4.88
CA LYS A 441 -10.35 -25.51 5.37
C LYS A 441 -10.48 -24.28 6.28
N LEU A 442 -11.58 -23.53 6.18
CA LEU A 442 -11.83 -22.32 6.97
C LEU A 442 -12.62 -22.60 8.26
N LEU A 443 -13.33 -23.72 8.30
CA LEU A 443 -14.12 -24.13 9.46
C LEU A 443 -13.27 -24.98 10.38
N SER A 444 -13.44 -24.80 11.69
CA SER A 444 -12.94 -25.79 12.64
C SER A 444 -13.76 -27.08 12.55
N ASP A 445 -13.19 -28.21 12.97
CA ASP A 445 -13.77 -29.55 12.78
C ASP A 445 -15.21 -29.72 13.32
N LYS A 446 -15.63 -28.85 14.25
CA LYS A 446 -16.96 -28.87 14.89
C LYS A 446 -17.87 -27.69 14.48
N GLU A 447 -17.39 -26.77 13.65
CA GLU A 447 -18.14 -25.58 13.26
C GLU A 447 -19.21 -25.89 12.20
N LYS A 448 -20.47 -25.52 12.51
CA LYS A 448 -21.59 -25.68 11.57
C LYS A 448 -21.62 -24.53 10.55
N LEU A 449 -22.07 -24.80 9.33
CA LEU A 449 -22.35 -23.78 8.32
C LEU A 449 -23.46 -22.84 8.80
N SER A 450 -23.10 -21.66 9.29
CA SER A 450 -24.04 -20.71 9.88
C SER A 450 -23.72 -19.28 9.43
N PRO A 451 -24.31 -18.81 8.31
CA PRO A 451 -24.15 -17.43 7.84
C PRO A 451 -24.56 -16.39 8.88
N LYS A 452 -25.60 -16.70 9.67
CA LYS A 452 -26.05 -15.82 10.75
C LYS A 452 -24.95 -15.58 11.77
N LYS A 453 -24.30 -16.66 12.25
CA LYS A 453 -23.19 -16.57 13.22
C LYS A 453 -21.98 -15.82 12.65
N TRP A 454 -21.65 -16.07 11.38
CA TRP A 454 -20.54 -15.36 10.74
C TRP A 454 -20.83 -13.87 10.54
N ASN A 455 -22.08 -13.49 10.26
CA ASN A 455 -22.47 -12.08 10.22
C ASN A 455 -22.41 -11.41 11.61
N GLU A 456 -22.83 -12.12 12.67
CA GLU A 456 -22.68 -11.65 14.05
C GLU A 456 -21.19 -11.46 14.42
N GLU A 457 -20.34 -12.43 14.06
CA GLU A 457 -18.88 -12.39 14.25
C GLU A 457 -18.26 -11.21 13.49
N LYS A 458 -18.66 -11.00 12.23
CA LYS A 458 -18.22 -9.85 11.41
C LYS A 458 -18.56 -8.51 12.08
N ASN A 459 -19.79 -8.37 12.58
CA ASN A 459 -20.22 -7.14 13.25
C ASN A 459 -19.42 -6.88 14.54
N LEU A 460 -19.14 -7.93 15.32
CA LEU A 460 -18.29 -7.84 16.51
C LEU A 460 -16.86 -7.42 16.15
N LEU A 461 -16.26 -8.02 15.13
CA LEU A 461 -14.93 -7.66 14.64
C LEU A 461 -14.86 -6.22 14.14
N MET A 462 -15.91 -5.74 13.49
CA MET A 462 -16.02 -4.34 13.06
C MET A 462 -16.08 -3.39 14.26
N ALA A 463 -16.89 -3.68 15.28
CA ALA A 463 -16.97 -2.91 16.52
C ALA A 463 -15.61 -2.89 17.26
N ASN A 464 -14.89 -4.00 17.27
CA ASN A 464 -13.55 -4.07 17.87
C ASN A 464 -12.53 -3.21 17.11
N LEU A 465 -12.62 -3.11 15.79
CA LEU A 465 -11.77 -2.20 15.01
C LEU A 465 -12.11 -0.74 15.28
N GLU A 466 -13.39 -0.40 15.41
CA GLU A 466 -13.83 0.95 15.80
C GLU A 466 -13.28 1.34 17.18
N GLU A 467 -13.29 0.42 18.14
CA GLU A 467 -12.70 0.64 19.47
C GLU A 467 -11.19 0.85 19.41
N ILE A 468 -10.47 0.09 18.56
CA ILE A 468 -9.05 0.37 18.30
C ILE A 468 -8.86 1.77 17.74
N ASN A 469 -9.73 2.22 16.82
CA ASN A 469 -9.65 3.57 16.30
C ASN A 469 -9.83 4.63 17.40
N LYS A 470 -10.78 4.43 18.33
CA LYS A 470 -10.97 5.30 19.50
C LYS A 470 -9.73 5.35 20.40
N GLU A 471 -9.12 4.21 20.68
CA GLU A 471 -7.87 4.14 21.47
C GLU A 471 -6.70 4.82 20.75
N LYS A 472 -6.60 4.70 19.43
CA LYS A 472 -5.59 5.41 18.63
C LYS A 472 -5.86 6.92 18.56
N ASP A 473 -7.11 7.35 18.51
CA ASP A 473 -7.49 8.76 18.63
C ASP A 473 -7.00 9.34 19.97
N LYS A 474 -7.21 8.63 21.08
CA LYS A 474 -6.68 9.05 22.40
C LYS A 474 -5.15 9.21 22.38
N ILE A 475 -4.42 8.28 21.77
CA ILE A 475 -2.95 8.38 21.61
C ILE A 475 -2.57 9.61 20.78
N LYS A 476 -3.30 9.88 19.70
CA LYS A 476 -3.08 11.08 18.87
C LYS A 476 -3.32 12.35 19.70
N ASP A 477 -4.38 12.41 20.50
CA ASP A 477 -4.67 13.54 21.37
C ASP A 477 -3.56 13.76 22.41
N GLU A 478 -3.01 12.68 22.98
CA GLU A 478 -1.83 12.78 23.85
C GLU A 478 -0.61 13.39 23.13
N TYR A 479 -0.36 13.03 21.88
CA TYR A 479 0.71 13.66 21.09
C TYR A 479 0.44 15.15 20.83
N GLN A 480 -0.81 15.57 20.68
CA GLN A 480 -1.15 17.00 20.53
C GLN A 480 -0.82 17.81 21.79
N GLU A 481 -1.05 17.25 22.98
CA GLU A 481 -0.65 17.89 24.24
C GLU A 481 0.88 18.00 24.35
N ILE A 482 1.60 16.93 23.99
CA ILE A 482 3.07 16.91 23.97
C ILE A 482 3.63 17.93 22.97
N ASN A 483 3.00 18.09 21.81
CA ASN A 483 3.39 19.09 20.82
C ASN A 483 3.25 20.53 21.35
N HIS A 484 2.24 20.81 22.17
CA HIS A 484 2.11 22.11 22.80
C HIS A 484 3.22 22.36 23.84
N ILE A 485 3.59 21.33 24.61
CA ILE A 485 4.75 21.39 25.52
C ILE A 485 6.03 21.66 24.73
N LYS A 486 6.29 20.90 23.66
CA LYS A 486 7.40 21.13 22.72
C LYS A 486 7.43 22.59 22.24
N TYR A 487 6.31 23.08 21.73
CA TYR A 487 6.21 24.46 21.22
C TYR A 487 6.55 25.49 22.30
N SER A 488 6.06 25.29 23.51
CA SER A 488 6.31 26.20 24.64
C SER A 488 7.78 26.22 25.02
N VAL A 489 8.43 25.04 25.05
CA VAL A 489 9.88 24.92 25.29
C VAL A 489 10.67 25.63 24.19
N ASP A 490 10.40 25.34 22.92
CA ASP A 490 11.08 25.96 21.78
C ASP A 490 10.93 27.49 21.78
N PHE A 491 9.71 27.97 22.09
CA PHE A 491 9.40 29.39 22.14
C PHE A 491 10.14 30.11 23.26
N VAL A 492 10.10 29.56 24.49
CA VAL A 492 10.80 30.13 25.64
C VAL A 492 12.30 30.17 25.39
N ASN A 493 12.86 29.08 24.85
CA ASN A 493 14.28 29.03 24.50
C ASN A 493 14.66 30.14 23.52
N LYS A 494 13.85 30.33 22.48
CA LYS A 494 14.07 31.36 21.47
C LYS A 494 13.95 32.79 22.04
N GLU A 495 12.88 33.10 22.76
CA GLU A 495 12.59 34.47 23.21
C GLU A 495 13.55 34.95 24.30
N LEU A 496 13.95 34.05 25.18
CA LEU A 496 14.88 34.38 26.25
C LEU A 496 16.34 34.25 25.80
N GLY A 497 16.59 33.89 24.54
CA GLY A 497 17.93 33.60 24.04
C GLY A 497 18.63 32.53 24.87
N ILE A 498 17.86 31.57 25.41
CA ILE A 498 18.41 30.46 26.19
C ILE A 498 19.16 29.58 25.19
N ASP A 499 20.46 29.86 25.10
CA ASP A 499 21.40 28.85 24.70
C ASP A 499 21.40 27.80 25.84
N LEU A 500 20.98 26.59 25.51
CA LEU A 500 20.95 25.46 26.46
C LEU A 500 22.35 25.21 27.08
N SER A 501 23.40 25.83 26.51
CA SER A 501 24.71 26.11 27.10
C SER A 501 24.67 26.64 28.55
N ILE A 502 23.74 27.52 28.88
CA ILE A 502 23.62 28.22 30.17
C ILE A 502 22.70 27.45 31.15
N GLU A 503 21.87 26.53 30.66
CA GLU A 503 20.90 25.79 31.49
C GLU A 503 21.58 24.76 32.38
N ILE A 504 22.65 24.14 31.87
CA ILE A 504 23.48 23.21 32.62
C ILE A 504 24.34 23.91 33.66
N ASP A 505 24.78 25.13 33.36
CA ASP A 505 25.44 26.02 34.30
C ASP A 505 24.54 26.32 35.52
N LYS A 506 23.23 26.28 35.34
CA LYS A 506 22.24 26.32 36.43
C LYS A 506 22.07 24.96 37.13
N LEU A 507 22.03 23.82 36.43
CA LEU A 507 21.93 22.48 37.06
C LEU A 507 23.12 22.10 37.94
N ILE A 508 24.33 22.43 37.48
CA ILE A 508 25.57 22.15 38.19
C ILE A 508 25.64 22.98 39.47
N LYS A 509 25.17 24.22 39.40
CA LYS A 509 24.92 25.11 40.54
C LYS A 509 23.86 24.59 41.54
N GLN A 510 23.16 23.47 41.25
CA GLN A 510 21.99 22.99 42.01
C GLN A 510 22.12 21.60 42.68
N GLY A 511 23.23 20.86 42.50
CA GLY A 511 23.53 19.65 43.28
C GLY A 511 22.59 18.43 43.11
N GLU A 512 22.19 18.07 41.88
CA GLU A 512 21.27 16.95 41.64
C GLU A 512 21.85 15.54 41.93
N LYS A 513 20.94 14.59 42.27
CA LYS A 513 21.29 13.22 42.67
C LYS A 513 21.98 12.44 41.53
N PRO A 514 22.96 11.57 41.86
CA PRO A 514 23.65 10.69 40.90
C PRO A 514 22.71 9.87 39.99
N SER A 515 21.48 9.61 40.42
CA SER A 515 20.45 8.92 39.62
C SER A 515 20.00 9.70 38.39
N VAL A 516 19.95 11.03 38.44
CA VAL A 516 19.54 11.88 37.31
C VAL A 516 20.67 11.96 36.29
N ILE A 517 21.91 12.12 36.76
CA ILE A 517 23.12 12.09 35.93
C ILE A 517 23.30 10.70 35.30
N ALA A 518 23.05 9.61 36.03
CA ALA A 518 23.08 8.25 35.50
C ALA A 518 21.95 7.98 34.50
N GLN A 519 20.76 8.58 34.70
CA GLN A 519 19.67 8.52 33.72
C GLN A 519 20.03 9.27 32.45
N ILE A 520 20.62 10.47 32.54
CA ILE A 520 21.08 11.26 31.39
C ILE A 520 22.23 10.54 30.64
N LYS A 521 23.20 9.93 31.34
CA LYS A 521 24.29 9.15 30.72
C LYS A 521 23.82 7.85 30.08
N LYS A 522 23.00 7.05 30.77
CA LYS A 522 22.36 5.86 30.20
C LYS A 522 21.51 6.22 28.99
N PHE A 523 20.97 7.43 28.99
CA PHE A 523 20.18 7.97 27.90
C PHE A 523 21.03 8.43 26.70
N GLN A 524 22.16 9.11 26.93
CA GLN A 524 23.17 9.40 25.90
C GLN A 524 23.62 8.11 25.20
N ASP A 525 23.93 7.06 25.97
CA ASP A 525 24.32 5.76 25.42
C ASP A 525 23.20 5.11 24.59
N GLN A 526 21.93 5.30 24.97
CA GLN A 526 20.79 4.77 24.23
C GLN A 526 20.55 5.55 22.93
N VAL A 527 20.71 6.88 22.92
CA VAL A 527 20.61 7.70 21.71
C VAL A 527 21.72 7.37 20.73
N ILE A 528 22.95 7.22 21.22
CA ILE A 528 24.10 6.80 20.42
C ILE A 528 23.83 5.42 19.80
N LYS A 529 23.41 4.43 20.59
CA LYS A 529 23.04 3.09 20.08
C LYS A 529 21.89 3.13 19.07
N ASP A 530 20.87 3.93 19.31
CA ASP A 530 19.72 4.08 18.41
C ASP A 530 20.13 4.78 17.09
N ASN A 531 21.12 5.68 17.12
CA ASN A 531 21.68 6.34 15.94
C ASN A 531 22.62 5.41 15.17
N GLU A 532 23.48 4.66 15.86
CA GLU A 532 24.35 3.62 15.28
C GLU A 532 23.52 2.50 14.63
N TYR A 533 22.46 2.04 15.29
CA TYR A 533 21.52 1.07 14.71
C TYR A 533 20.82 1.63 13.47
N ARG A 534 20.49 2.93 13.45
CA ARG A 534 19.88 3.59 12.29
C ARG A 534 20.85 3.70 11.11
N GLU A 535 22.11 4.07 11.36
CA GLU A 535 23.16 4.09 10.33
C GLU A 535 23.45 2.68 9.81
N MET A 536 23.56 1.68 10.70
CA MET A 536 23.70 0.28 10.29
C MET A 536 22.52 -0.21 9.44
N MET A 537 21.28 0.18 9.78
CA MET A 537 20.09 -0.18 9.01
C MET A 537 19.98 0.56 7.68
N LYS A 538 20.48 1.81 7.58
CA LYS A 538 20.63 2.50 6.29
C LYS A 538 21.66 1.80 5.41
N ASN A 539 22.81 1.45 5.97
CA ASN A 539 23.89 0.78 5.24
C ASN A 539 23.48 -0.63 4.79
N LYS A 540 22.77 -1.40 5.63
CA LYS A 540 22.17 -2.68 5.23
C LYS A 540 21.14 -2.55 4.11
N LYS A 541 20.45 -1.42 4.03
CA LYS A 541 19.47 -1.15 2.97
C LYS A 541 20.17 -0.78 1.67
N MET A 542 21.29 -0.06 1.74
CA MET A 542 22.17 0.22 0.60
C MET A 542 22.92 -1.02 0.09
N ASP A 543 23.33 -1.93 0.98
CA ASP A 543 23.97 -3.20 0.60
C ASP A 543 22.99 -4.23 0.01
N GLN A 544 21.68 -4.01 0.16
CA GLN A 544 20.64 -4.74 -0.58
C GLN A 544 20.28 -4.07 -1.92
N GLU A 545 20.77 -2.85 -2.14
CA GLU A 545 20.60 -2.04 -3.37
C GLU A 545 21.87 -2.07 -4.26
N ARG A 546 22.97 -2.68 -3.80
CA ARG A 546 24.10 -3.15 -4.61
C ARG A 546 23.94 -4.62 -4.94
#